data_AF-A0A922YNX8-F1
#
_entry.id   AF-A0A922YNX8-F1
#
_cell.length_a   1.000
_cell.length_b   1.000
_cell.length_c   1.000
_cell.angle_alpha   90.00
_cell.angle_beta   90.00
_cell.angle_gamma   90.00
#
_symmetry.space_group_name_H-M   'P 1'
#
loop_
_entity.id
_entity.type
_entity.pdbx_description
1 polymer ?
#
loop_
_entity_poly.entity_id
_entity_poly.type
_entity_poly.pdbx_seq_one_letter_code
_entity_poly.pdbx_strand_id
1 'polypeptide(L)'
;MHKSLILLLPDIVNQGLRQASHFLSALEGRHEPASSRIGHALRPVSPGHNHLVCGDDLGVLVALLAGDHHLPKLHARVKLICFDPCMGEPAAGSNLRSATEQLVALSVRLLLMRALLADTGFICVKLAHPTAPGARLVVDTVFGTENNAQDILWQTPPSQRMASTALRHGLMHIYTKHRRRMEPALPDSTAHRQPSSCAAEAMLRHLLAVTTAPGDTVVSFNAAEEIASVASTSPRQWIIATPDTAVGDALDQRMADGCGRSFLRHALPASCRHQQAPFASR
;
A
#
# COMPACT_ATOMS: atom_id res chain seq x y z
N MET A 1 -6.77 1.14 -36.06
CA MET A 1 -5.67 0.61 -35.21
C MET A 1 -6.16 0.58 -33.77
N HIS A 2 -6.10 -0.57 -33.09
CA HIS A 2 -6.39 -0.63 -31.65
C HIS A 2 -5.32 0.19 -30.92
N LYS A 3 -5.74 1.18 -30.12
CA LYS A 3 -4.80 1.98 -29.31
C LYS A 3 -4.14 1.03 -28.30
N SER A 4 -2.82 0.88 -28.37
CA SER A 4 -2.06 0.05 -27.43
C SER A 4 -1.86 0.79 -26.12
N LEU A 5 -1.99 0.10 -24.98
CA LEU A 5 -1.69 0.65 -23.65
C LEU A 5 -0.29 1.24 -23.58
N ILE A 6 0.69 0.60 -24.23
CA ILE A 6 2.09 1.05 -24.24
C ILE A 6 2.22 2.48 -24.80
N LEU A 7 1.46 2.81 -25.85
CA LEU A 7 1.50 4.13 -26.47
C LEU A 7 0.82 5.21 -25.59
N LEU A 8 -0.04 4.80 -24.66
CA LEU A 8 -0.77 5.71 -23.77
C LEU A 8 -0.08 5.90 -22.41
N LEU A 9 0.90 5.07 -22.06
CA LEU A 9 1.57 5.11 -20.75
C LEU A 9 2.13 6.49 -20.38
N PRO A 10 2.81 7.23 -21.27
CA PRO A 10 3.30 8.56 -20.93
C PRO A 10 2.17 9.50 -20.49
N ASP A 11 1.04 9.49 -21.20
CA ASP A 11 -0.11 10.34 -20.86
C ASP A 11 -0.79 9.91 -19.56
N ILE A 12 -0.92 8.60 -19.34
CA ILE A 12 -1.44 8.00 -18.10
C ILE A 12 -0.63 8.49 -16.90
N VAL A 13 0.69 8.35 -16.96
CA VAL A 13 1.59 8.74 -15.87
C VAL A 13 1.57 10.25 -15.68
N ASN A 14 1.62 11.04 -16.76
CA ASN A 14 1.55 12.50 -16.68
C ASN A 14 0.23 12.97 -16.05
N GLN A 15 -0.89 12.33 -16.38
CA GLN A 15 -2.18 12.63 -15.76
C GLN A 15 -2.17 12.28 -14.26
N GLY A 16 -1.65 11.11 -13.89
CA GLY A 16 -1.47 10.72 -12.50
C GLY A 16 -0.59 11.71 -11.72
N LEU A 17 0.49 12.19 -12.33
CA LEU A 17 1.38 13.19 -11.74
C LEU A 17 0.68 14.52 -11.49
N ARG A 18 -0.11 15.02 -12.46
CA ARG A 18 -0.90 16.25 -12.26
C ARG A 18 -1.89 16.10 -11.10
N GLN A 19 -2.60 14.98 -11.04
CA GLN A 19 -3.57 14.71 -9.98
C GLN A 19 -2.91 14.57 -8.61
N ALA A 20 -1.81 13.82 -8.51
CA ALA A 20 -1.04 13.69 -7.27
C ALA A 20 -0.47 15.04 -6.81
N SER A 21 0.06 15.84 -7.73
CA SER A 21 0.59 17.18 -7.43
C SER A 21 -0.50 18.11 -6.88
N HIS A 22 -1.73 18.02 -7.42
CA HIS A 22 -2.87 18.76 -6.89
C HIS A 22 -3.21 18.33 -5.46
N PHE A 23 -3.25 17.02 -5.16
CA PHE A 23 -3.45 16.53 -3.80
C PHE A 23 -2.36 17.02 -2.83
N LEU A 24 -1.08 16.90 -3.22
CA LEU A 24 0.04 17.33 -2.39
C LEU A 24 0.04 18.85 -2.15
N SER A 25 -0.21 19.65 -3.19
CA SER A 25 -0.31 21.12 -3.05
C SER A 25 -1.47 21.52 -2.14
N ALA A 26 -2.61 20.84 -2.24
CA ALA A 26 -3.77 21.08 -1.37
C ALA A 26 -3.50 20.73 0.09
N LEU A 27 -2.57 19.80 0.36
CA LEU A 27 -2.12 19.44 1.71
C LEU A 27 -1.11 20.46 2.27
N GLU A 28 -0.22 20.97 1.42
CA GLU A 28 0.72 22.05 1.79
C GLU A 28 -0.03 23.35 2.14
N GLY A 29 -1.09 23.70 1.39
CA GLY A 29 -1.93 24.87 1.68
C GLY A 29 -2.71 24.81 3.00
N ARG A 30 -2.79 23.65 3.65
CA ARG A 30 -3.38 23.50 5.00
C ARG A 30 -2.38 23.83 6.12
N HIS A 31 -1.12 24.07 5.78
CA HIS A 31 -0.05 24.42 6.70
C HIS A 31 0.27 25.93 6.63
N GLU A 32 -0.61 26.80 7.16
CA GLU A 32 -0.26 28.11 7.75
C GLU A 32 -1.42 28.55 8.70
N PRO A 33 -1.16 29.30 9.80
CA PRO A 33 -1.62 28.86 11.12
C PRO A 33 -2.85 29.61 11.66
N ALA A 34 -3.78 28.86 12.23
CA ALA A 34 -4.68 29.39 13.26
C ALA A 34 -3.93 29.49 14.61
N SER A 35 -2.91 30.35 14.69
CA SER A 35 -2.40 30.83 15.97
C SER A 35 -3.25 31.98 16.45
N SER A 36 -4.33 31.68 17.19
CA SER A 36 -4.96 32.63 18.13
C SER A 36 -6.11 31.93 18.88
N ARG A 37 -5.79 31.32 20.03
CA ARG A 37 -6.35 31.63 21.37
C ARG A 37 -6.48 30.38 22.28
N ILE A 38 -5.69 30.44 23.36
CA ILE A 38 -5.98 29.97 24.72
C ILE A 38 -5.87 28.45 24.97
N GLY A 39 -4.75 28.06 25.58
CA GLY A 39 -4.81 27.46 26.92
C GLY A 39 -5.16 25.97 27.07
N HIS A 40 -4.53 25.07 26.32
CA HIS A 40 -4.20 23.75 26.86
C HIS A 40 -3.00 23.20 26.11
N ALA A 41 -1.96 22.81 26.83
CA ALA A 41 -0.86 22.02 26.28
C ALA A 41 -1.44 20.66 25.87
N LEU A 42 -1.98 20.58 24.66
CA LEU A 42 -2.43 19.33 24.05
C LEU A 42 -1.18 18.49 23.80
N ARG A 43 -1.03 17.47 24.62
CA ARG A 43 -0.03 16.41 24.50
C ARG A 43 0.05 15.95 23.04
N PRO A 44 1.26 15.80 22.45
CA PRO A 44 1.39 15.06 21.21
C PRO A 44 0.81 13.65 21.39
N VAL A 45 -0.02 13.21 20.44
CA VAL A 45 -0.58 11.86 20.37
C VAL A 45 0.56 10.85 20.50
N SER A 46 0.44 9.91 21.45
CA SER A 46 1.52 8.97 21.78
C SER A 46 1.98 8.18 20.55
N PRO A 47 3.24 8.34 20.08
CA PRO A 47 3.80 7.48 19.04
C PRO A 47 3.91 6.07 19.61
N GLY A 48 3.21 5.09 19.01
CA GLY A 48 3.33 3.68 19.42
C GLY A 48 2.09 2.81 19.31
N HIS A 49 0.92 3.36 18.95
CA HIS A 49 -0.26 2.53 18.70
C HIS A 49 -0.29 2.03 17.26
N ASN A 50 -0.84 0.83 17.07
CA ASN A 50 -1.20 0.34 15.75
C ASN A 50 -2.58 0.91 15.37
N HIS A 51 -2.81 1.13 14.08
CA HIS A 51 -4.05 1.71 13.56
C HIS A 51 -4.67 0.81 12.51
N LEU A 52 -5.97 0.58 12.61
CA LEU A 52 -6.78 -0.03 11.56
C LEU A 52 -7.71 1.06 11.01
N VAL A 53 -7.57 1.37 9.73
CA VAL A 53 -8.26 2.48 9.07
C VAL A 53 -9.17 1.93 7.98
N CYS A 54 -10.47 2.06 8.17
CA CYS A 54 -11.48 1.68 7.20
C CYS A 54 -11.76 2.88 6.28
N GLY A 55 -11.53 2.72 4.99
CA GLY A 55 -11.76 3.75 3.98
C GLY A 55 -11.09 3.41 2.65
N ASP A 56 -11.44 4.16 1.60
CA ASP A 56 -10.76 4.02 0.33
C ASP A 56 -9.28 4.38 0.46
N ASP A 57 -8.43 3.64 -0.25
CA ASP A 57 -6.97 3.78 -0.16
C ASP A 57 -6.47 5.21 -0.45
N LEU A 58 -7.09 5.93 -1.38
CA LEU A 58 -6.76 7.32 -1.67
C LEU A 58 -7.10 8.24 -0.49
N GLY A 59 -8.28 8.10 0.09
CA GLY A 59 -8.69 8.84 1.30
C GLY A 59 -7.75 8.58 2.47
N VAL A 60 -7.36 7.32 2.70
CA VAL A 60 -6.39 6.95 3.75
C VAL A 60 -5.01 7.57 3.47
N LEU A 61 -4.53 7.52 2.22
CA LEU A 61 -3.26 8.16 1.84
C LEU A 61 -3.25 9.66 2.15
N VAL A 62 -4.32 10.36 1.78
CA VAL A 62 -4.46 11.80 2.03
C VAL A 62 -4.50 12.08 3.54
N ALA A 63 -5.22 11.28 4.33
CA ALA A 63 -5.29 11.43 5.78
C ALA A 63 -3.93 11.22 6.44
N LEU A 64 -3.16 10.20 6.03
CA LEU A 64 -1.81 9.93 6.57
C LEU A 64 -0.78 10.99 6.16
N LEU A 65 -0.93 11.61 4.98
CA LEU A 65 -0.07 12.72 4.55
C LEU A 65 -0.40 14.02 5.27
N ALA A 66 -1.69 14.29 5.54
CA ALA A 66 -2.14 15.46 6.29
C ALA A 66 -1.79 15.34 7.77
N GLY A 67 -2.07 14.17 8.36
CA GLY A 67 -2.22 13.99 9.80
C GLY A 67 -3.47 14.67 10.36
N ASP A 68 -4.01 14.12 11.43
CA ASP A 68 -5.08 14.73 12.22
C ASP A 68 -4.99 14.30 13.70
N HIS A 69 -6.07 14.52 14.47
CA HIS A 69 -6.12 14.15 15.89
C HIS A 69 -6.10 12.63 16.14
N HIS A 70 -6.45 11.82 15.14
CA HIS A 70 -6.63 10.37 15.23
C HIS A 70 -5.55 9.58 14.49
N LEU A 71 -5.03 10.13 13.39
CA LEU A 71 -4.01 9.54 12.53
C LEU A 71 -2.72 10.38 12.52
N PRO A 72 -1.55 9.75 12.70
CA PRO A 72 -0.29 10.47 12.69
C PRO A 72 0.02 11.01 11.28
N LYS A 73 0.67 12.18 11.22
CA LYS A 73 1.30 12.66 9.99
C LYS A 73 2.54 11.82 9.67
N LEU A 74 2.56 11.20 8.48
CA LEU A 74 3.59 10.23 8.07
C LEU A 74 4.33 10.60 6.78
N HIS A 75 4.21 11.84 6.33
CA HIS A 75 5.03 12.34 5.23
C HIS A 75 6.52 12.05 5.47
N ALA A 76 7.15 11.32 4.56
CA ALA A 76 8.54 10.87 4.61
C ALA A 76 8.95 10.05 5.85
N ARG A 77 8.02 9.32 6.48
CA ARG A 77 8.28 8.57 7.73
C ARG A 77 8.08 7.05 7.61
N VAL A 78 7.39 6.57 6.58
CA VAL A 78 7.07 5.15 6.44
C VAL A 78 8.28 4.37 5.92
N LYS A 79 8.61 3.26 6.59
CA LYS A 79 9.75 2.40 6.20
C LYS A 79 9.38 1.29 5.25
N LEU A 80 8.18 0.72 5.40
CA LEU A 80 7.68 -0.29 4.48
C LEU A 80 6.20 -0.01 4.16
N ILE A 81 5.87 0.00 2.87
CA ILE A 81 4.50 -0.04 2.38
C ILE A 81 4.25 -1.40 1.74
N CYS A 82 3.25 -2.14 2.23
CA CYS A 82 2.72 -3.33 1.55
C CYS A 82 1.47 -2.92 0.79
N PHE A 83 1.50 -3.04 -0.54
CA PHE A 83 0.41 -2.58 -1.40
C PHE A 83 -0.05 -3.71 -2.32
N ASP A 84 -1.32 -4.05 -2.20
CA ASP A 84 -2.04 -4.78 -3.23
C ASP A 84 -2.96 -3.77 -3.93
N PRO A 85 -2.73 -3.43 -5.21
CA PRO A 85 -3.64 -2.53 -5.90
C PRO A 85 -5.02 -3.17 -6.13
N CYS A 86 -5.21 -4.46 -5.81
CA CYS A 86 -6.45 -5.22 -5.97
C CYS A 86 -7.15 -4.84 -7.27
N MET A 87 -6.36 -4.86 -8.36
CA MET A 87 -6.83 -4.56 -9.71
C MET A 87 -7.77 -5.71 -10.09
N GLY A 88 -9.02 -5.62 -9.64
CA GLY A 88 -9.99 -6.70 -9.75
C GLY A 88 -10.13 -7.20 -11.18
N GLU A 89 -10.70 -8.39 -11.33
CA GLU A 89 -11.00 -8.94 -12.65
C GLU A 89 -11.72 -7.87 -13.49
N PRO A 90 -11.24 -7.57 -14.71
CA PRO A 90 -11.94 -6.65 -15.57
C PRO A 90 -13.38 -7.13 -15.73
N ALA A 91 -14.34 -6.30 -15.29
CA ALA A 91 -15.75 -6.61 -15.50
C ALA A 91 -15.97 -6.96 -16.98
N ALA A 92 -16.82 -7.96 -17.27
CA ALA A 92 -17.10 -8.38 -18.64
C ALA A 92 -17.46 -7.15 -19.51
N GLY A 93 -16.58 -6.79 -20.45
CA GLY A 93 -16.70 -5.55 -21.23
C GLY A 93 -15.75 -4.41 -20.85
N SER A 94 -14.73 -4.64 -20.00
CA SER A 94 -13.71 -3.63 -19.70
C SER A 94 -13.07 -3.13 -21.00
N ASN A 95 -13.17 -1.84 -21.26
CA ASN A 95 -12.58 -1.21 -22.42
C ASN A 95 -11.21 -0.58 -22.05
N LEU A 96 -10.45 -0.21 -23.08
CA LEU A 96 -9.15 0.47 -22.91
C LEU A 96 -9.24 1.73 -22.03
N ARG A 97 -10.39 2.43 -22.06
CA ARG A 97 -10.62 3.62 -21.24
C ARG A 97 -10.65 3.28 -19.75
N SER A 98 -11.37 2.24 -19.35
CA SER A 98 -11.39 1.76 -17.96
C SER A 98 -9.99 1.33 -17.50
N ALA A 99 -9.25 0.60 -18.34
CA ALA A 99 -7.86 0.25 -18.03
C ALA A 99 -6.95 1.49 -17.86
N THR A 100 -7.14 2.51 -18.71
CA THR A 100 -6.41 3.79 -18.61
C THR A 100 -6.73 4.51 -17.31
N GLU A 101 -8.02 4.63 -16.97
CA GLU A 101 -8.50 5.26 -15.73
C GLU A 101 -7.95 4.55 -14.48
N GLN A 102 -7.92 3.21 -14.49
CA GLN A 102 -7.33 2.40 -13.42
C GLN A 102 -5.81 2.65 -13.28
N LEU A 103 -5.06 2.75 -14.39
CA LEU A 103 -3.62 3.02 -14.34
C LEU A 103 -3.31 4.47 -13.92
N VAL A 104 -4.15 5.44 -14.28
CA VAL A 104 -4.07 6.82 -13.75
C VAL A 104 -4.30 6.79 -12.24
N ALA A 105 -5.36 6.11 -11.78
CA ALA A 105 -5.68 5.97 -10.38
C ALA A 105 -4.56 5.28 -9.58
N LEU A 106 -3.91 4.27 -10.16
CA LEU A 106 -2.72 3.62 -9.62
C LEU A 106 -1.53 4.58 -9.54
N SER A 107 -1.28 5.35 -10.60
CA SER A 107 -0.19 6.34 -10.64
C SER A 107 -0.31 7.37 -9.52
N VAL A 108 -1.53 7.88 -9.27
CA VAL A 108 -1.79 8.82 -8.16
C VAL A 108 -1.44 8.19 -6.81
N ARG A 109 -1.93 6.97 -6.55
CA ARG A 109 -1.69 6.26 -5.29
C ARG A 109 -0.20 6.04 -5.05
N LEU A 110 0.52 5.55 -6.07
CA LEU A 110 1.96 5.30 -5.96
C LEU A 110 2.76 6.57 -5.68
N LEU A 111 2.38 7.72 -6.28
CA LEU A 111 3.03 9.00 -6.01
C LEU A 111 2.77 9.50 -4.58
N LEU A 112 1.55 9.34 -4.06
CA LEU A 112 1.24 9.68 -2.66
C LEU A 112 1.93 8.72 -1.68
N MET A 113 1.98 7.42 -1.99
CA MET A 113 2.75 6.44 -1.24
C MET A 113 4.24 6.78 -1.23
N ARG A 114 4.79 7.24 -2.36
CA ARG A 114 6.18 7.72 -2.45
C ARG A 114 6.44 8.93 -1.54
N ALA A 115 5.44 9.80 -1.34
CA ALA A 115 5.52 10.91 -0.38
C ALA A 115 5.44 10.45 1.08
N LEU A 116 4.75 9.33 1.39
CA LEU A 116 4.77 8.72 2.72
C LEU A 116 6.11 8.05 3.06
N LEU A 117 6.77 7.46 2.07
CA LEU A 117 8.01 6.74 2.27
C LEU A 117 9.14 7.65 2.77
N ALA A 118 9.83 7.20 3.82
CA ALA A 118 11.13 7.72 4.19
C ALA A 118 12.14 7.53 3.04
N ASP A 119 13.25 8.27 3.05
CA ASP A 119 14.25 8.20 1.98
C ASP A 119 14.91 6.83 1.84
N THR A 120 14.92 6.05 2.92
CA THR A 120 15.36 4.64 2.93
C THR A 120 14.19 3.66 2.92
N GLY A 121 12.98 4.12 2.59
CA GLY A 121 11.77 3.33 2.65
C GLY A 121 11.62 2.39 1.45
N PHE A 122 10.83 1.35 1.66
CA PHE A 122 10.54 0.30 0.69
C PHE A 122 9.04 0.25 0.41
N ILE A 123 8.69 -0.07 -0.83
CA ILE A 123 7.34 -0.47 -1.20
C ILE A 123 7.38 -1.88 -1.77
N CYS A 124 6.48 -2.73 -1.30
CA CYS A 124 6.24 -4.06 -1.80
C CYS A 124 4.88 -4.06 -2.51
N VAL A 125 4.89 -4.31 -3.81
CA VAL A 125 3.69 -4.30 -4.66
C VAL A 125 3.38 -5.72 -5.12
N LYS A 126 2.21 -6.22 -4.76
CA LYS A 126 1.72 -7.53 -5.21
C LYS A 126 0.94 -7.37 -6.51
N LEU A 127 1.44 -7.94 -7.61
CA LEU A 127 0.77 -7.88 -8.92
C LEU A 127 0.34 -9.31 -9.31
N ALA A 128 -0.90 -9.67 -9.00
CA ALA A 128 -1.40 -11.05 -9.17
C ALA A 128 -2.29 -11.27 -10.42
N HIS A 129 -2.57 -10.24 -11.23
CA HIS A 129 -3.64 -10.25 -12.23
C HIS A 129 -3.16 -10.05 -13.69
N PRO A 130 -3.98 -10.36 -14.72
CA PRO A 130 -3.61 -10.20 -16.14
C PRO A 130 -3.31 -8.75 -16.58
N THR A 131 -3.73 -7.74 -15.81
CA THR A 131 -3.37 -6.33 -16.00
C THR A 131 -2.00 -5.96 -15.39
N ALA A 132 -1.31 -6.93 -14.77
CA ALA A 132 0.01 -6.78 -14.16
C ALA A 132 1.06 -6.11 -15.07
N PRO A 133 1.13 -6.36 -16.39
CA PRO A 133 2.16 -5.72 -17.21
C PRO A 133 2.05 -4.19 -17.24
N GLY A 134 0.82 -3.66 -17.39
CA GLY A 134 0.59 -2.20 -17.38
C GLY A 134 0.82 -1.59 -16.00
N ALA A 135 0.35 -2.27 -14.95
CA ALA A 135 0.58 -1.83 -13.58
C ALA A 135 2.08 -1.81 -13.22
N ARG A 136 2.82 -2.84 -13.64
CA ARG A 136 4.28 -2.92 -13.45
C ARG A 136 4.99 -1.76 -14.12
N LEU A 137 4.64 -1.42 -15.36
CA LEU A 137 5.23 -0.28 -16.07
C LEU A 137 4.95 1.05 -15.35
N VAL A 138 3.75 1.22 -14.77
CA VAL A 138 3.45 2.40 -13.95
C VAL A 138 4.32 2.43 -12.69
N VAL A 139 4.47 1.30 -11.98
CA VAL A 139 5.33 1.20 -10.80
C VAL A 139 6.79 1.53 -11.17
N ASP A 140 7.31 0.94 -12.25
CA ASP A 140 8.64 1.20 -12.78
C ASP A 140 8.83 2.68 -13.16
N THR A 141 7.80 3.33 -13.69
CA THR A 141 7.88 4.75 -14.04
C THR A 141 7.84 5.66 -12.81
N VAL A 142 7.04 5.34 -11.79
CA VAL A 142 6.92 6.14 -10.56
C VAL A 142 8.11 5.97 -9.63
N PHE A 143 8.61 4.74 -9.50
CA PHE A 143 9.71 4.42 -8.60
C PHE A 143 11.08 4.44 -9.27
N GLY A 144 11.17 4.28 -10.58
CA GLY A 144 12.41 4.07 -11.32
C GLY A 144 12.78 2.59 -11.37
N THR A 145 13.10 2.09 -12.56
CA THR A 145 13.53 0.69 -12.76
C THR A 145 14.83 0.38 -12.03
N GLU A 146 15.70 1.38 -11.88
CA GLU A 146 16.95 1.30 -11.13
C GLU A 146 16.76 1.17 -9.61
N ASN A 147 15.53 1.41 -9.13
CA ASN A 147 15.16 1.32 -7.73
C ASN A 147 14.40 0.02 -7.41
N ASN A 148 14.20 -0.85 -8.40
CA ASN A 148 13.78 -2.23 -8.15
C ASN A 148 14.89 -2.94 -7.37
N ALA A 149 14.58 -3.33 -6.14
CA ALA A 149 15.50 -4.03 -5.26
C ALA A 149 15.46 -5.55 -5.50
N GLN A 150 14.25 -6.11 -5.62
CA GLN A 150 14.05 -7.55 -5.76
C GLN A 150 12.63 -7.87 -6.23
N ASP A 151 12.49 -8.87 -7.09
CA ASP A 151 11.21 -9.50 -7.41
C ASP A 151 11.17 -10.88 -6.73
N ILE A 152 10.17 -11.11 -5.87
CA ILE A 152 10.00 -12.36 -5.11
C ILE A 152 8.86 -13.17 -5.72
N LEU A 153 9.19 -14.36 -6.20
CA LEU A 153 8.25 -15.39 -6.62
C LEU A 153 8.17 -16.46 -5.54
N TRP A 154 6.99 -16.73 -5.00
CA TRP A 154 6.78 -17.89 -4.13
C TRP A 154 5.72 -18.82 -4.70
N GLN A 155 5.82 -20.10 -4.33
CA GLN A 155 4.90 -21.14 -4.76
C GLN A 155 4.20 -21.75 -3.55
N THR A 156 2.88 -21.85 -3.62
CA THR A 156 2.08 -22.62 -2.65
C THR A 156 2.15 -24.11 -3.00
N PRO A 157 2.46 -24.99 -2.03
CA PRO A 157 2.46 -26.44 -2.24
C PRO A 157 1.12 -26.91 -2.81
N PRO A 158 1.12 -27.95 -3.66
CA PRO A 158 -0.13 -28.43 -4.27
C PRO A 158 -1.05 -29.00 -3.18
N SER A 159 -2.34 -28.69 -3.24
CA SER A 159 -3.38 -29.33 -2.42
C SER A 159 -4.43 -29.96 -3.35
N GLN A 160 -5.12 -31.01 -2.89
CA GLN A 160 -6.18 -31.68 -3.66
C GLN A 160 -7.31 -30.74 -4.14
N ARG A 161 -7.42 -29.54 -3.54
CA ARG A 161 -8.43 -28.52 -3.87
C ARG A 161 -7.99 -27.51 -4.93
N MET A 162 -6.71 -27.44 -5.29
CA MET A 162 -6.17 -26.41 -6.19
C MET A 162 -5.37 -27.03 -7.36
N ALA A 163 -6.09 -27.38 -8.44
CA ALA A 163 -5.53 -28.06 -9.61
C ALA A 163 -4.79 -27.15 -10.61
N SER A 164 -5.03 -25.82 -10.58
CA SER A 164 -4.41 -24.89 -11.54
C SER A 164 -3.07 -24.36 -11.02
N THR A 165 -2.00 -24.51 -11.81
CA THR A 165 -0.68 -23.92 -11.56
C THR A 165 -0.70 -22.40 -11.49
N ALA A 166 -1.60 -21.73 -12.24
CA ALA A 166 -1.72 -20.27 -12.25
C ALA A 166 -2.13 -19.67 -10.90
N LEU A 167 -2.87 -20.43 -10.07
CA LEU A 167 -3.30 -20.01 -8.73
C LEU A 167 -2.28 -20.35 -7.63
N ARG A 168 -1.12 -20.91 -8.00
CA ARG A 168 -0.11 -21.40 -7.06
C ARG A 168 1.08 -20.48 -6.89
N HIS A 169 1.17 -19.40 -7.66
CA HIS A 169 2.31 -18.49 -7.63
C HIS A 169 1.88 -17.10 -7.19
N GLY A 170 2.63 -16.51 -6.28
CA GLY A 170 2.53 -15.09 -5.98
C GLY A 170 3.79 -14.38 -6.47
N LEU A 171 3.62 -13.21 -7.06
CA LEU A 171 4.71 -12.34 -7.47
C LEU A 171 4.60 -11.00 -6.71
N MET A 172 5.65 -10.66 -6.01
CA MET A 172 5.81 -9.38 -5.34
C MET A 172 7.03 -8.65 -5.88
N HIS A 173 6.87 -7.35 -6.01
CA HIS A 173 7.89 -6.45 -6.53
C HIS A 173 8.29 -5.45 -5.47
N ILE A 174 9.57 -5.44 -5.12
CA ILE A 174 10.09 -4.60 -4.05
C ILE A 174 10.89 -3.46 -4.67
N TYR A 175 10.49 -2.23 -4.34
CA TYR A 175 11.20 -1.03 -4.74
C TYR A 175 11.67 -0.25 -3.52
N THR A 176 12.79 0.41 -3.70
CA THR A 176 13.28 1.47 -2.79
C THR A 176 12.76 2.81 -3.25
N LYS A 177 12.60 3.78 -2.33
CA LYS A 177 12.28 5.17 -2.73
C LYS A 177 13.42 5.78 -3.55
N HIS A 178 14.66 5.53 -3.14
CA HIS A 178 15.87 6.00 -3.82
C HIS A 178 16.87 4.85 -3.99
N ARG A 179 17.70 4.96 -5.04
CA ARG A 179 18.66 3.93 -5.44
C ARG A 179 19.51 3.49 -4.27
N ARG A 180 19.35 2.23 -3.88
CA ARG A 180 20.22 1.54 -2.93
C ARG A 180 20.69 0.23 -3.54
N ARG A 181 21.99 -0.03 -3.42
CA ARG A 181 22.52 -1.37 -3.66
C ARG A 181 22.07 -2.23 -2.48
N MET A 182 21.15 -3.14 -2.74
CA MET A 182 20.72 -4.15 -1.78
C MET A 182 21.19 -5.51 -2.29
N GLU A 183 21.70 -6.35 -1.40
CA GLU A 183 21.91 -7.75 -1.75
C GLU A 183 20.55 -8.45 -1.75
N PRO A 184 20.24 -9.28 -2.77
CA PRO A 184 19.00 -10.04 -2.80
C PRO A 184 18.89 -10.91 -1.55
N ALA A 185 17.93 -10.59 -0.69
CA ALA A 185 17.70 -11.37 0.52
C ALA A 185 16.66 -12.44 0.20
N LEU A 186 17.12 -13.64 -0.12
CA LEU A 186 16.22 -14.79 -0.20
C LEU A 186 15.81 -15.21 1.22
N PRO A 187 14.54 -15.58 1.46
CA PRO A 187 14.17 -16.21 2.72
C PRO A 187 14.96 -17.51 2.86
N ASP A 188 15.62 -17.71 4.01
CA ASP A 188 16.40 -18.92 4.26
C ASP A 188 15.52 -20.16 4.05
N SER A 189 15.93 -21.02 3.10
CA SER A 189 15.19 -22.25 2.79
C SER A 189 15.18 -23.24 3.97
N THR A 190 15.98 -22.99 5.00
CA THR A 190 16.13 -23.76 6.24
C THR A 190 15.41 -23.15 7.45
N ALA A 191 14.86 -21.93 7.33
CA ALA A 191 14.03 -21.36 8.37
C ALA A 191 12.86 -22.31 8.58
N HIS A 192 12.84 -22.99 9.73
CA HIS A 192 11.79 -23.92 10.10
C HIS A 192 10.45 -23.21 9.86
N ARG A 193 9.70 -23.64 8.83
CA ARG A 193 8.31 -23.21 8.68
C ARG A 193 7.65 -23.58 10.00
N GLN A 194 7.29 -22.57 10.78
CA GLN A 194 6.38 -22.83 11.89
C GLN A 194 5.19 -23.58 11.30
N PRO A 195 4.75 -24.69 11.91
CA PRO A 195 3.77 -25.59 11.31
C PRO A 195 2.42 -24.92 10.97
N SER A 196 2.21 -23.67 11.43
CA SER A 196 1.02 -22.84 11.19
C SER A 196 1.18 -21.69 10.17
N SER A 197 2.39 -21.34 9.68
CA SER A 197 2.55 -20.15 8.81
C SER A 197 2.48 -20.47 7.31
N CYS A 198 1.57 -19.82 6.58
CA CYS A 198 1.52 -19.85 5.10
C CYS A 198 2.81 -19.28 4.48
N ALA A 199 3.18 -19.68 3.25
CA ALA A 199 4.36 -19.17 2.56
C ALA A 199 4.39 -17.63 2.44
N ALA A 200 3.23 -17.00 2.26
CA ALA A 200 3.11 -15.54 2.21
C ALA A 200 3.41 -14.87 3.58
N GLU A 201 3.02 -15.49 4.69
CA GLU A 201 3.34 -15.02 6.04
C GLU A 201 4.84 -15.07 6.32
N ALA A 202 5.47 -16.21 6.00
CA ALA A 202 6.92 -16.39 6.19
C ALA A 202 7.72 -15.36 5.38
N MET A 203 7.31 -15.11 4.13
CA MET A 203 7.93 -14.11 3.28
C MET A 203 7.69 -12.69 3.80
N LEU A 204 6.49 -12.35 4.30
CA LEU A 204 6.25 -11.03 4.90
C LEU A 204 7.11 -10.81 6.16
N ARG A 205 7.29 -11.84 7.00
CA ARG A 205 8.21 -11.78 8.15
C ARG A 205 9.65 -11.55 7.73
N HIS A 206 10.11 -12.26 6.71
CA HIS A 206 11.44 -12.07 6.13
C HIS A 206 11.62 -10.64 5.61
N LEU A 207 10.64 -10.14 4.84
CA LEU A 207 10.65 -8.78 4.31
C LEU A 207 10.78 -7.75 5.45
N LEU A 208 10.00 -7.88 6.52
CA LEU A 208 10.10 -7.01 7.68
C LEU A 208 11.46 -7.09 8.35
N ALA A 209 12.07 -8.27 8.44
CA ALA A 209 13.38 -8.44 9.04
C ALA A 209 14.49 -7.73 8.25
N VAL A 210 14.40 -7.70 6.91
CA VAL A 210 15.44 -7.12 6.05
C VAL A 210 15.20 -5.66 5.68
N THR A 211 13.96 -5.17 5.76
CA THR A 211 13.61 -3.79 5.37
C THR A 211 13.31 -2.86 6.56
N THR A 212 13.06 -3.38 7.76
CA THR A 212 12.61 -2.58 8.91
C THR A 212 13.25 -2.99 10.23
N ALA A 213 13.44 -2.02 11.12
CA ALA A 213 13.82 -2.19 12.52
C ALA A 213 12.60 -2.16 13.46
N PRO A 214 12.71 -2.67 14.70
CA PRO A 214 11.68 -2.44 15.74
C PRO A 214 11.37 -0.96 15.92
N GLY A 215 10.09 -0.60 16.04
CA GLY A 215 9.63 0.80 16.13
C GLY A 215 9.45 1.52 14.80
N ASP A 216 9.96 0.98 13.68
CA ASP A 216 9.69 1.54 12.36
C ASP A 216 8.19 1.45 12.01
N THR A 217 7.72 2.39 11.18
CA THR A 217 6.33 2.43 10.72
C THR A 217 6.17 1.62 9.44
N VAL A 218 5.19 0.70 9.45
CA VAL A 218 4.77 -0.13 8.32
C VAL A 218 3.32 0.17 7.99
N VAL A 219 3.03 0.41 6.71
CA VAL A 219 1.68 0.71 6.22
C VAL A 219 1.25 -0.35 5.22
N SER A 220 -0.01 -0.78 5.32
CA SER A 220 -0.61 -1.77 4.43
C SER A 220 -1.83 -1.19 3.74
N PHE A 221 -1.94 -1.35 2.42
CA PHE A 221 -3.11 -0.97 1.63
C PHE A 221 -3.69 -2.17 0.89
N ASN A 222 -4.96 -2.46 1.14
CA ASN A 222 -5.73 -3.58 0.58
C ASN A 222 -5.03 -4.94 0.73
N ALA A 223 -4.15 -5.08 1.71
CA ALA A 223 -3.35 -6.28 1.82
C ALA A 223 -4.14 -7.45 2.41
N ALA A 224 -3.67 -8.64 2.06
CA ALA A 224 -4.30 -9.92 2.35
C ALA A 224 -4.21 -10.31 3.85
N GLU A 225 -4.91 -11.40 4.18
CA GLU A 225 -5.08 -11.93 5.53
C GLU A 225 -3.78 -12.15 6.30
N GLU A 226 -2.66 -12.41 5.61
CA GLU A 226 -1.36 -12.67 6.21
C GLU A 226 -0.78 -11.44 6.94
N ILE A 227 -1.27 -10.24 6.64
CA ILE A 227 -0.83 -9.03 7.36
C ILE A 227 -1.31 -9.05 8.81
N ALA A 228 -2.50 -9.56 9.12
CA ALA A 228 -2.99 -9.62 10.49
C ALA A 228 -2.13 -10.51 11.40
N SER A 229 -1.72 -11.70 10.92
CA SER A 229 -0.91 -12.63 11.72
C SER A 229 0.49 -12.08 11.99
N VAL A 230 1.06 -11.35 11.03
CA VAL A 230 2.39 -10.74 11.19
C VAL A 230 2.35 -9.43 11.96
N ALA A 231 1.36 -8.57 11.72
CA ALA A 231 1.29 -7.26 12.33
C ALA A 231 1.04 -7.31 13.84
N SER A 232 0.16 -8.22 14.27
CA SER A 232 -0.19 -8.42 15.69
C SER A 232 0.99 -8.89 16.55
N THR A 233 1.95 -9.61 15.97
CA THR A 233 3.13 -10.18 16.65
C THR A 233 4.40 -9.35 16.47
N SER A 234 4.31 -8.26 15.70
CA SER A 234 5.47 -7.46 15.27
C SER A 234 5.75 -6.28 16.21
N PRO A 235 7.02 -6.00 16.56
CA PRO A 235 7.40 -4.84 17.36
C PRO A 235 7.40 -3.51 16.57
N ARG A 236 6.99 -3.52 15.30
CA ARG A 236 6.86 -2.33 14.45
C ARG A 236 5.53 -1.61 14.73
N GLN A 237 5.43 -0.35 14.30
CA GLN A 237 4.18 0.39 14.32
C GLN A 237 3.41 0.09 13.03
N TRP A 238 2.20 -0.45 13.13
CA TRP A 238 1.39 -0.81 11.98
C TRP A 238 0.24 0.14 11.72
N ILE A 239 0.01 0.43 10.44
CA ILE A 239 -1.21 1.05 9.95
C ILE A 239 -1.75 0.18 8.83
N ILE A 240 -2.95 -0.36 9.04
CA ILE A 240 -3.59 -1.23 8.08
C ILE A 240 -4.81 -0.50 7.52
N ALA A 241 -4.83 -0.27 6.22
CA ALA A 241 -5.96 0.31 5.51
C ALA A 241 -6.81 -0.80 4.90
N THR A 242 -8.10 -0.81 5.21
CA THR A 242 -9.10 -1.73 4.64
C THR A 242 -10.13 -0.94 3.84
N PRO A 243 -10.64 -1.48 2.71
CA PRO A 243 -11.51 -0.73 1.81
C PRO A 243 -12.85 -0.33 2.43
N ASP A 244 -13.33 -1.12 3.40
CA ASP A 244 -14.57 -0.86 4.11
C ASP A 244 -14.49 -1.36 5.57
N THR A 245 -15.54 -1.04 6.32
CA THR A 245 -15.67 -1.39 7.74
C THR A 245 -15.90 -2.88 7.95
N ALA A 246 -16.57 -3.59 7.03
CA ALA A 246 -16.84 -5.02 7.19
C ALA A 246 -15.55 -5.85 7.11
N VAL A 247 -14.68 -5.54 6.14
CA VAL A 247 -13.34 -6.13 6.03
C VAL A 247 -12.49 -5.75 7.24
N GLY A 248 -12.57 -4.49 7.68
CA GLY A 248 -11.90 -4.03 8.91
C GLY A 248 -12.35 -4.81 10.15
N ASP A 249 -13.66 -5.01 10.32
CA ASP A 249 -14.23 -5.72 11.46
C ASP A 249 -13.79 -7.19 11.49
N ALA A 250 -13.82 -7.86 10.35
CA ALA A 250 -13.35 -9.23 10.22
C ALA A 250 -11.84 -9.34 10.53
N LEU A 251 -11.04 -8.37 10.08
CA LEU A 251 -9.61 -8.35 10.35
C LEU A 251 -9.31 -8.10 11.83
N ASP A 252 -10.02 -7.18 12.47
CA ASP A 252 -9.81 -6.87 13.88
C ASP A 252 -10.24 -8.03 14.79
N GLN A 253 -11.34 -8.72 14.49
CA GLN A 253 -11.74 -9.93 15.21
C GLN A 253 -10.62 -10.98 15.19
N ARG A 254 -10.03 -11.21 14.02
CA ARG A 254 -8.91 -12.16 13.88
C ARG A 254 -7.65 -11.74 14.64
N MET A 255 -7.36 -10.44 14.70
CA MET A 255 -6.23 -9.92 15.47
C MET A 255 -6.50 -10.00 16.98
N ALA A 256 -7.76 -9.82 17.40
CA ALA A 256 -8.19 -9.92 18.79
C ALA A 256 -8.23 -11.37 19.31
N ASP A 257 -8.51 -12.35 18.43
CA ASP A 257 -8.45 -13.77 18.76
C ASP A 257 -7.02 -14.25 19.06
N GLY A 258 -6.00 -13.48 18.69
CA GLY A 258 -4.59 -13.72 19.04
C GLY A 258 -4.13 -12.91 20.25
N CYS A 259 -3.11 -13.39 20.98
CA CYS A 259 -2.44 -12.64 22.06
C CYS A 259 -1.54 -11.49 21.53
N GLY A 260 -2.02 -10.71 20.56
CA GLY A 260 -1.27 -9.69 19.85
C GLY A 260 -1.44 -8.27 20.37
N ARG A 261 -0.72 -7.32 19.75
CA ARG A 261 -0.84 -5.89 20.03
C ARG A 261 -2.18 -5.35 19.51
N SER A 262 -2.80 -4.44 20.26
CA SER A 262 -4.10 -3.84 19.90
C SER A 262 -4.01 -2.81 18.78
N PHE A 263 -5.10 -2.66 18.03
CA PHE A 263 -5.25 -1.69 16.95
C PHE A 263 -6.34 -0.68 17.30
N LEU A 264 -6.04 0.61 17.15
CA LEU A 264 -7.02 1.69 17.24
C LEU A 264 -7.79 1.76 15.93
N ARG A 265 -9.12 1.70 16.00
CA ARG A 265 -9.97 1.73 14.81
C ARG A 265 -10.34 3.16 14.42
N HIS A 266 -10.30 3.41 13.12
CA HIS A 266 -10.67 4.67 12.50
C HIS A 266 -11.54 4.36 11.28
N ALA A 267 -12.64 5.06 11.11
CA ALA A 267 -13.43 5.02 9.89
C ALA A 267 -13.36 6.39 9.23
N LEU A 268 -12.82 6.46 8.03
CA LEU A 268 -12.84 7.69 7.26
C LEU A 268 -14.23 7.86 6.63
N PRO A 269 -14.79 9.08 6.63
CA PRO A 269 -16.02 9.35 5.91
C PRO A 269 -15.80 9.00 4.43
N ALA A 270 -16.79 8.35 3.82
CA ALA A 270 -16.71 8.01 2.41
C ALA A 270 -16.38 9.27 1.61
N SER A 271 -15.24 9.26 0.91
CA SER A 271 -14.86 10.33 0.02
C SER A 271 -16.02 10.58 -0.94
N CYS A 272 -16.66 11.76 -0.88
CA CYS A 272 -17.72 12.10 -1.82
C CYS A 272 -17.21 11.84 -3.24
N ARG A 273 -17.92 10.99 -3.99
CA ARG A 273 -17.62 10.61 -5.40
C ARG A 273 -17.42 11.81 -6.35
N HIS A 274 -17.64 13.04 -5.89
CA HIS A 274 -17.45 14.29 -6.62
C HIS A 274 -15.99 14.73 -6.85
N GLN A 275 -14.97 14.05 -6.31
CA GLN A 275 -13.58 14.30 -6.71
C GLN A 275 -13.12 13.45 -7.91
N GLN A 276 -13.95 12.52 -8.40
CA GLN A 276 -13.82 11.99 -9.75
C GLN A 276 -14.53 12.93 -10.73
N ALA A 277 -13.92 14.08 -11.01
CA ALA A 277 -14.38 14.90 -12.13
C ALA A 277 -14.23 14.09 -13.43
N PRO A 278 -15.26 14.01 -14.29
CA PRO A 278 -15.09 13.42 -15.61
C PRO A 278 -14.25 14.41 -16.42
N PHE A 279 -12.95 14.15 -16.56
CA PHE A 279 -12.09 14.97 -17.41
C PHE A 279 -12.39 14.65 -18.87
N ALA A 280 -13.17 15.53 -19.49
CA ALA A 280 -13.29 15.64 -20.94
C ALA A 280 -11.95 16.14 -21.50
N SER A 281 -11.31 15.30 -22.30
CA SER A 281 -10.21 15.69 -23.18
C SER A 281 -10.72 16.72 -24.21
N ARG A 282 -10.13 17.92 -24.20
CA ARG A 282 -10.02 18.75 -25.41
C ARG A 282 -8.66 18.50 -26.03
#